data_AF-A0A7C4SE52-F1
#
_entry.id   AF-A0A7C4SE52-F1
#
_cell.length_a   1.000
_cell.length_b   1.000
_cell.length_c   1.000
_cell.angle_alpha   90.00
_cell.angle_beta   90.00
_cell.angle_gamma   90.00
#
_symmetry.space_group_name_H-M   'P 1'
#
loop_
_entity.id
_entity.type
_entity.pdbx_description
1 polymer ?
#
loop_
_entity_poly.entity_id
_entity_poly.type
_entity_poly.pdbx_seq_one_letter_code
_entity_poly.pdbx_strand_id
1 'polypeptide(L)' 'MRRIEREWRQGRVLYVEALSPAGRSFGRAYGLRLTPGFALFDGQARLTRTSMGAAAAPTLIDLEKSLQGEP' A
#
# COMPACT_ATOMS: atom_id res chain seq x y z
N MET A 1 9.70 18.93 -1.55
CA MET A 1 9.37 17.67 -2.23
C MET A 1 9.01 16.64 -1.17
N ARG A 2 7.78 16.10 -1.18
CA ARG A 2 7.28 15.29 -0.04
C ARG A 2 7.90 13.90 -0.12
N ARG A 3 8.38 13.36 1.01
CA ARG A 3 9.10 12.08 1.14
C ARG A 3 8.44 10.89 0.42
N ILE A 4 7.11 10.85 0.38
CA ILE A 4 6.31 9.86 -0.36
C ILE A 4 6.65 9.84 -1.86
N GLU A 5 6.85 11.00 -2.50
CA GLU A 5 7.24 11.06 -3.91
C GLU A 5 8.63 10.47 -4.17
N ARG A 6 9.53 10.55 -3.17
CA ARG A 6 10.87 9.97 -3.28
C ARG A 6 10.82 8.45 -3.16
N GLU A 7 9.98 7.92 -2.27
CA GLU A 7 9.80 6.48 -2.09
C GLU A 7 9.01 5.83 -3.25
N TRP A 8 8.06 6.58 -3.85
CA TRP A 8 7.45 6.23 -5.16
C TRP A 8 8.51 6.02 -6.24
N ARG A 9 9.54 6.87 -6.29
CA ARG A 9 10.61 6.77 -7.29
C ARG A 9 11.62 5.65 -7.01
N GLN A 10 11.72 5.14 -5.79
CA GLN A 10 12.63 4.06 -5.41
C GLN A 10 12.01 2.66 -5.57
N GLY A 11 10.80 2.54 -6.13
CA GLY A 11 10.17 1.26 -6.45
C GLY A 11 9.61 0.47 -5.25
N ARG A 12 9.60 1.07 -4.05
CA ARG A 12 9.04 0.46 -2.83
C ARG A 12 7.53 0.64 -2.68
N VAL A 13 6.93 1.44 -3.56
CA VAL A 13 5.49 1.69 -3.60
C VAL A 13 5.01 1.46 -5.02
N LEU A 14 4.02 0.60 -5.17
CA LEU A 14 3.33 0.39 -6.43
C LEU A 14 2.05 1.23 -6.44
N TYR A 15 1.96 2.15 -7.39
CA TYR A 15 0.72 2.85 -7.67
C TYR A 15 -0.11 2.00 -8.63
N VAL A 16 -1.38 1.78 -8.28
CA VAL A 16 -2.34 1.10 -9.14
C VAL A 16 -3.55 2.00 -9.29
N GLU A 17 -3.87 2.35 -10.53
CA GLU A 17 -5.05 3.15 -10.83
C GLU A 17 -6.32 2.32 -10.60
N ALA A 18 -7.18 2.74 -9.68
CA ALA A 18 -8.34 1.97 -9.23
C ALA A 18 -9.34 1.63 -10.34
N LEU A 19 -9.50 2.53 -11.34
CA LEU A 19 -10.43 2.36 -12.45
C LEU A 19 -9.84 1.53 -13.62
N SER A 20 -8.56 1.17 -13.57
CA SER A 20 -7.97 0.26 -14.54
C SER A 20 -8.42 -1.20 -14.29
N PRO A 21 -8.39 -2.10 -15.30
CA PRO A 21 -8.66 -3.52 -15.09
C PRO A 21 -7.75 -4.16 -14.02
N ALA A 22 -6.48 -3.76 -14.00
CA ALA A 22 -5.51 -4.20 -12.99
C ALA A 22 -5.89 -3.71 -11.58
N GLY A 23 -6.26 -2.43 -11.44
CA GLY A 23 -6.70 -1.86 -10.17
C GLY A 23 -7.98 -2.48 -9.63
N ARG A 24 -8.98 -2.75 -10.48
CA ARG A 24 -10.18 -3.47 -10.07
C ARG A 24 -9.86 -4.89 -9.60
N SER A 25 -8.97 -5.59 -10.31
CA SER A 25 -8.56 -6.96 -9.95
C SER A 25 -7.78 -6.98 -8.64
N PHE A 26 -6.84 -6.05 -8.47
CA PHE A 26 -6.07 -5.86 -7.25
C PHE A 26 -6.98 -5.54 -6.05
N GLY A 27 -7.91 -4.58 -6.21
CA GLY A 27 -8.84 -4.22 -5.16
C GLY A 27 -9.74 -5.38 -4.73
N ARG A 28 -10.21 -6.21 -5.67
CA ARG A 28 -10.96 -7.44 -5.33
C ARG A 28 -10.10 -8.47 -4.61
N ALA A 29 -8.88 -8.71 -5.08
CA ALA A 29 -7.97 -9.70 -4.50
C ALA A 29 -7.63 -9.38 -3.03
N TYR A 30 -7.48 -8.10 -2.71
CA TYR A 30 -7.08 -7.63 -1.38
C TYR A 30 -8.20 -6.94 -0.59
N GLY A 31 -9.46 -7.08 -1.01
CA GLY A 31 -10.62 -6.55 -0.28
C GLY A 31 -10.70 -5.01 -0.18
N LEU A 32 -10.01 -4.27 -1.05
CA LEU A 32 -10.06 -2.80 -1.11
C LEU A 32 -11.33 -2.35 -1.83
N ARG A 33 -12.29 -1.82 -1.06
CA ARG A 33 -13.63 -1.42 -1.57
C ARG A 33 -13.77 0.08 -1.85
N LEU A 34 -12.83 0.88 -1.34
CA LEU A 34 -12.85 2.34 -1.41
C LEU A 34 -11.47 2.87 -1.79
N THR A 35 -11.45 4.06 -2.39
CA THR A 35 -10.22 4.81 -2.69
C THR A 35 -10.05 6.02 -1.77
N PRO A 36 -8.82 6.36 -1.36
CA PRO A 36 -7.60 5.57 -1.54
C PRO A 36 -7.62 4.30 -0.68
N GLY A 37 -7.09 3.21 -1.23
CA GLY A 37 -6.91 1.93 -0.53
C GLY A 37 -5.44 1.56 -0.54
N PHE A 38 -4.97 1.00 0.57
CA PHE A 38 -3.56 0.64 0.76
C PHE A 38 -3.48 -0.83 1.16
N ALA A 39 -2.54 -1.55 0.56
CA ALA A 39 -2.19 -2.90 0.93
C ALA A 39 -0.68 -2.91 1.22
N LEU A 40 -0.32 -3.35 2.42
CA LEU A 40 1.05 -3.44 2.88
C LEU A 40 1.52 -4.88 2.82
N PHE A 41 2.72 -5.10 2.30
CA PHE A 41 3.32 -6.41 2.14
C PHE A 41 4.67 -6.45 2.87
N ASP A 42 5.03 -7.60 3.43
CA ASP A 42 6.35 -7.83 4.01
C ASP A 42 7.43 -8.09 2.93
N GLY A 43 8.67 -8.30 3.37
CA GLY A 43 9.80 -8.60 2.49
C GLY A 43 9.68 -9.93 1.72
N GLN A 44 8.74 -10.80 2.09
CA GLN A 44 8.41 -12.06 1.43
C GLN A 44 7.13 -11.98 0.58
N ALA A 45 6.65 -10.75 0.31
CA ALA A 45 5.44 -10.46 -0.47
C ALA A 45 4.13 -11.01 0.16
N ARG A 46 4.09 -11.20 1.48
CA ARG A 46 2.86 -11.57 2.19
C ARG A 46 2.13 -10.31 2.64
N LEU A 47 0.80 -10.30 2.45
CA LEU A 47 -0.04 -9.20 2.91
C LEU A 47 -0.04 -9.14 4.44
N THR A 48 0.35 -7.99 5.00
CA THR A 48 0.34 -7.74 6.45
C THR A 48 -0.88 -6.95 6.87
N ARG A 49 -1.26 -5.93 6.10
CA ARG A 49 -2.36 -5.01 6.45
C ARG A 49 -3.02 -4.41 5.23
N THR A 50 -4.32 -4.17 5.33
CA THR A 50 -5.06 -3.30 4.42
C THR A 50 -5.65 -2.12 5.17
N SER A 51 -5.66 -0.94 4.55
CA SER A 51 -6.36 0.23 5.07
C SER A 51 -7.06 1.00 3.96
N MET A 52 -8.10 1.74 4.32
CA MET A 52 -8.96 2.45 3.36
C MET A 52 -9.29 3.84 3.87
N GLY A 53 -9.31 4.80 2.95
CA GLY A 53 -9.52 6.22 3.25
C GLY A 53 -8.22 6.94 3.60
N ALA A 54 -8.17 8.24 3.31
CA ALA A 54 -6.96 9.04 3.49
C ALA A 54 -6.47 9.09 4.95
N ALA A 55 -7.38 9.07 5.92
CA ALA A 55 -7.05 9.08 7.34
C ALA A 55 -6.39 7.78 7.84
N ALA A 56 -6.55 6.67 7.11
CA ALA A 56 -5.98 5.37 7.44
C ALA A 56 -4.73 5.05 6.59
N ALA A 57 -4.19 6.03 5.87
CA ALA A 57 -2.99 5.85 5.07
C ALA A 57 -1.83 5.42 5.99
N PRO A 58 -1.06 4.37 5.62
CA PRO A 58 0.11 3.96 6.39
C PRO A 58 1.08 5.13 6.55
N THR A 59 1.52 5.33 7.77
CA THR A 59 2.63 6.24 8.05
C THR A 59 3.95 5.57 7.68
N LEU A 60 5.01 6.35 7.61
CA LEU A 60 6.36 5.82 7.44
C LEU A 60 6.72 4.82 8.55
N ILE A 61 6.33 5.11 9.80
CA ILE A 61 6.64 4.23 10.94
C ILE A 61 5.99 2.85 10.72
N ASP A 62 4.77 2.83 10.17
CA ASP A 62 4.10 1.57 9.82
C ASP A 62 4.86 0.79 8.73
N LEU A 63 5.40 1.49 7.73
CA LEU A 63 6.23 0.88 6.68
C LEU A 63 7.53 0.31 7.24
N GLU A 64 8.24 1.08 8.09
CA GLU A 64 9.50 0.67 8.69
C GLU A 64 9.35 -0.57 9.58
N LYS A 65 8.26 -0.64 10.38
CA LYS A 65 7.93 -1.83 11.18
C LYS A 65 7.64 -3.06 10.31
N SER A 66 6.89 -2.89 9.23
CA SER A 66 6.56 -4.01 8.34
C SER A 66 7.79 -4.62 7.65
N LEU A 67 8.83 -3.82 7.38
CA LEU A 67 10.09 -4.29 6.80
C LEU A 67 10.96 -5.04 7.82
N GLN A 68 10.75 -4.79 9.12
CA GLN A 68 11.44 -5.49 10.21
C GLN A 68 10.75 -6.82 10.59
N GLY A 69 9.61 -7.13 9.98
CA GLY A 69 8.82 -8.33 10.30
C GLY A 69 8.03 -8.21 11.60
N GLU A 70 7.88 -7.00 12.15
CA GLU A 70 7.03 -6.75 13.30
C GLU A 70 5.58 -6.47 12.82
N PRO A 71 4.57 -7.14 13.41
CA PRO A 71 3.17 -6.97 13.05
C PRO A 71 2.59 -5.59 13.43
#